data_AF-A0A935BCK7-F1
#
_entry.id   AF-A0A935BCK7-F1
#
_cell.length_a   1.000
_cell.length_b   1.000
_cell.length_c   1.000
_cell.angle_alpha   90.00
_cell.angle_beta   90.00
_cell.angle_gamma   90.00
#
_symmetry.space_group_name_H-M   'P 1'
#
loop_
_entity.id
_entity.type
_entity.pdbx_description
1 polymer ?
#
loop_
_entity_poly.entity_id
_entity_poly.type
_entity_poly.pdbx_seq_one_letter_code
_entity_poly.pdbx_strand_id
1 'polypeptide(L)'
;MQRYRVLQTYVPPLIADWILEQSNLRETSVSVVIRDHLVAAWNRDNDHADRPGGTDPARQLVFLTTALDALLASHSDDTLRKRTHAAYHRRLAQLGFIPSREKETSNEE
;
A
#
# COMPACT_ATOMS: atom_id res chain seq x y z
N MET A 1 -5.02 25.50 -23.28
CA MET A 1 -4.14 24.37 -23.67
C MET A 1 -3.44 23.84 -22.43
N GLN A 2 -3.67 22.58 -22.03
CA GLN A 2 -2.86 21.96 -20.98
C GLN A 2 -1.42 21.80 -21.48
N ARG A 3 -0.46 22.28 -20.70
CA ARG A 3 0.95 22.28 -21.09
C ARG A 3 1.64 21.06 -20.50
N TYR A 4 1.81 20.03 -21.30
CA TYR A 4 2.55 18.84 -20.88
C TYR A 4 4.03 19.18 -20.64
N ARG A 5 4.63 18.55 -19.63
CA ARG A 5 6.07 18.63 -19.33
C ARG A 5 6.73 17.34 -19.80
N VAL A 6 7.89 17.48 -20.45
CA VAL A 6 8.71 16.33 -20.86
C VAL A 6 9.52 15.88 -19.65
N LEU A 7 9.44 14.59 -19.33
CA LEU A 7 10.23 13.95 -18.28
C LEU A 7 11.19 12.95 -18.95
N GLN A 8 12.49 13.13 -18.73
CA GLN A 8 13.49 12.15 -19.14
C GLN A 8 13.79 11.25 -17.95
N THR A 9 13.82 9.93 -18.19
CA THR A 9 14.08 8.94 -17.14
C THR A 9 14.90 7.78 -17.68
N TYR A 10 15.48 7.00 -16.77
CA TYR A 10 16.16 5.75 -17.07
C TYR A 10 15.29 4.59 -16.62
N VAL A 11 15.09 3.61 -17.50
CA VAL A 11 14.34 2.39 -17.20
C VAL A 11 15.19 1.16 -17.52
N PRO A 12 15.02 0.04 -16.79
CA PRO A 12 15.63 -1.23 -17.14
C PRO A 12 15.35 -1.64 -18.61
N PRO A 13 16.29 -2.31 -19.30
CA PRO A 13 16.12 -2.69 -20.71
C PRO A 13 14.81 -3.44 -20.98
N LEU A 14 14.46 -4.41 -20.13
CA LEU A 14 13.22 -5.18 -20.24
C LEU A 14 11.97 -4.27 -20.29
N ILE A 15 11.96 -3.18 -19.52
CA ILE A 15 10.85 -2.23 -19.51
C ILE A 15 10.88 -1.35 -20.76
N ALA A 16 12.06 -0.92 -21.22
CA ALA A 16 12.20 -0.16 -22.46
C ALA A 16 11.69 -0.96 -23.67
N ASP A 17 12.12 -2.21 -23.80
CA ASP A 17 11.73 -3.10 -24.88
C ASP A 17 10.22 -3.33 -24.89
N TRP A 18 9.65 -3.57 -23.70
CA TRP A 18 8.21 -3.72 -23.55
C TRP A 18 7.44 -2.43 -23.92
N ILE A 19 7.91 -1.25 -23.53
CA ILE A 19 7.28 0.03 -23.91
C ILE A 19 7.30 0.21 -25.44
N LEU A 20 8.43 -0.11 -26.08
CA LEU A 20 8.57 -0.03 -27.53
C LEU A 20 7.59 -0.98 -28.22
N GLU A 21 7.51 -2.23 -27.78
CA GLU A 21 6.56 -3.22 -28.28
C GLU A 21 5.10 -2.72 -28.14
N GLN A 22 4.73 -2.19 -26.98
CA GLN A 22 3.40 -1.62 -26.76
C GLN A 22 3.10 -0.42 -27.67
N SER A 23 4.09 0.42 -27.94
CA SER A 23 3.94 1.57 -28.84
C SER A 23 3.67 1.13 -30.28
N ASN A 24 4.35 0.08 -30.73
CA ASN A 24 4.15 -0.52 -32.05
C ASN A 24 2.78 -1.19 -32.16
N LEU A 25 2.40 -2.01 -31.17
CA LEU A 25 1.11 -2.71 -31.15
C LEU A 25 -0.09 -1.76 -31.15
N ARG A 26 0.05 -0.58 -30.54
CA ARG A 26 -1.02 0.42 -30.42
C ARG A 26 -0.93 1.51 -31.49
N GLU A 27 0.03 1.42 -32.41
CA GLU A 27 0.32 2.44 -33.43
C GLU A 27 0.40 3.87 -32.84
N THR A 28 1.08 4.01 -31.69
CA THR A 28 1.15 5.26 -30.94
C THR A 28 2.58 5.58 -30.52
N SER A 29 2.82 6.79 -29.99
CA SER A 29 4.16 7.16 -29.52
C SER A 29 4.50 6.51 -28.18
N VAL A 30 5.79 6.24 -27.97
CA VAL A 30 6.35 5.84 -26.67
C VAL A 30 5.91 6.78 -25.54
N SER A 31 5.88 8.09 -25.80
CA SER A 31 5.46 9.08 -24.82
C SER A 31 3.98 8.94 -24.40
N VAL A 32 3.10 8.51 -25.31
CA VAL A 32 1.69 8.21 -25.01
C VAL A 32 1.60 6.97 -24.14
N VAL A 33 2.30 5.89 -24.49
CA VAL A 33 2.31 4.66 -23.67
C VAL A 33 2.78 4.93 -22.24
N ILE A 34 3.89 5.67 -22.09
CA ILE A 34 4.44 6.03 -20.78
C ILE A 34 3.45 6.91 -20.01
N ARG A 35 2.91 7.95 -20.65
CA ARG A 35 1.94 8.86 -20.03
C ARG A 35 0.73 8.09 -19.50
N ASP A 36 0.15 7.21 -20.31
CA ASP A 36 -1.08 6.49 -19.94
C ASP A 36 -0.83 5.57 -18.73
N HIS A 37 0.35 4.95 -18.65
CA HIS A 37 0.75 4.16 -17.48
C HIS A 37 0.97 5.02 -16.24
N LEU A 38 1.64 6.17 -16.39
CA LEU A 38 1.86 7.10 -15.28
C LEU A 38 0.55 7.68 -14.75
N VAL A 39 -0.36 8.07 -15.64
CA VAL A 39 -1.68 8.59 -15.27
C VAL A 39 -2.51 7.50 -14.59
N ALA A 40 -2.52 6.27 -15.11
CA ALA A 40 -3.25 5.17 -14.48
C ALA A 40 -2.72 4.83 -13.08
N ALA A 41 -1.39 4.84 -12.90
CA ALA A 41 -0.78 4.66 -11.58
C ALA A 41 -1.11 5.83 -10.63
N TRP A 42 -0.98 7.07 -11.12
CA TRP A 42 -1.31 8.26 -10.35
C TRP A 42 -2.76 8.24 -9.88
N ASN A 43 -3.71 7.96 -10.77
CA ASN A 43 -5.14 7.92 -10.43
C ASN A 43 -5.42 6.79 -9.44
N ARG A 44 -4.82 5.60 -9.60
CA ARG A 44 -4.96 4.51 -8.61
C ARG A 44 -4.56 4.95 -7.20
N ASP A 45 -3.49 5.73 -7.10
CA ASP A 45 -2.91 6.12 -5.83
C ASP A 45 -3.57 7.40 -5.26
N ASN A 46 -4.07 8.30 -6.12
CA ASN A 46 -4.49 9.66 -5.75
C ASN A 46 -5.97 9.99 -6.00
N ASP A 47 -6.71 9.24 -6.82
CA ASP A 47 -8.16 9.44 -6.94
C ASP A 47 -8.87 8.88 -5.70
N HIS A 48 -9.02 9.76 -4.70
CA HIS A 48 -9.92 9.53 -3.57
C HIS A 48 -11.41 9.60 -3.97
N ALA A 49 -11.73 10.24 -5.10
CA ALA A 49 -13.09 10.49 -5.55
C ALA A 49 -13.83 9.22 -6.05
N ASP A 50 -13.08 8.23 -6.56
CA ASP A 50 -13.62 6.96 -7.08
C ASP A 50 -13.60 5.82 -6.07
N ARG A 51 -13.27 6.10 -4.80
CA ARG A 51 -13.46 5.13 -3.70
C ARG A 51 -14.90 5.27 -3.22
N PRO A 52 -15.87 4.42 -3.63
CA PRO A 52 -17.13 4.34 -2.90
C PRO A 52 -16.79 4.20 -1.43
N GLY A 53 -17.45 4.94 -0.53
CA GLY A 53 -16.99 5.17 0.85
C GLY A 53 -16.68 3.93 1.71
N GLY A 54 -16.91 2.72 1.19
CA GLY A 54 -16.48 1.42 1.74
C GLY A 54 -15.27 0.75 1.09
N THR A 55 -14.61 1.29 0.04
CA THR A 55 -13.37 0.75 -0.57
C THR A 55 -12.12 1.56 -0.25
N ASP A 56 -12.25 2.65 0.52
CA ASP A 56 -11.07 3.34 1.03
C ASP A 56 -10.30 2.42 2.00
N PRO A 57 -9.06 2.01 1.66
CA PRO A 57 -8.32 1.04 2.46
C PRO A 57 -8.15 1.50 3.90
N ALA A 58 -8.00 2.81 4.13
CA ALA A 58 -7.91 3.38 5.47
C ALA A 58 -9.22 3.18 6.25
N ARG A 59 -10.38 3.47 5.65
CA ARG A 59 -11.69 3.24 6.29
C ARG A 59 -11.97 1.76 6.50
N GLN A 60 -11.61 0.90 5.54
CA GLN A 60 -11.75 -0.55 5.69
C GLN A 60 -10.90 -1.08 6.84
N LEU A 61 -9.65 -0.60 6.97
CA LEU A 61 -8.77 -0.97 8.08
C LEU A 61 -9.34 -0.52 9.43
N VAL A 62 -9.87 0.69 9.52
CA VAL A 62 -10.53 1.19 10.74
C VAL A 62 -11.76 0.36 11.08
N PHE A 63 -12.61 0.04 10.08
CA PHE A 63 -13.77 -0.81 10.29
C PHE A 63 -13.36 -2.22 10.74
N LEU A 64 -12.38 -2.84 10.08
CA LEU A 64 -11.91 -4.20 10.39
C LEU A 64 -11.36 -4.29 11.81
N THR A 65 -10.52 -3.34 12.21
CA THR A 65 -9.94 -3.29 13.56
C THR A 65 -11.01 -3.08 14.63
N THR A 66 -11.98 -2.21 14.37
CA THR A 66 -13.11 -1.95 15.27
C THR A 66 -14.05 -3.15 15.38
N ALA A 67 -14.39 -3.78 14.27
CA ALA A 67 -15.25 -4.98 14.23
C ALA A 67 -14.57 -6.16 14.94
N LEU A 68 -13.26 -6.37 14.73
CA LEU A 68 -12.50 -7.40 15.42
C LEU A 68 -12.48 -7.17 16.93
N ASP A 69 -12.27 -5.93 17.37
CA ASP A 69 -12.27 -5.59 18.80
C ASP A 69 -13.65 -5.83 19.43
N ALA A 70 -14.73 -5.46 18.74
CA ALA A 70 -16.10 -5.74 19.18
C ALA A 70 -16.37 -7.25 19.30
N LEU A 71 -15.94 -8.04 18.32
CA LEU A 71 -16.06 -9.50 18.36
C LEU A 71 -15.28 -10.11 19.54
N LEU A 72 -14.03 -9.68 19.75
CA LEU A 72 -13.19 -10.14 20.86
C LEU A 72 -13.73 -9.73 22.22
N ALA A 73 -14.32 -8.54 22.33
CA ALA A 73 -14.93 -8.04 23.56
C ALA A 73 -16.24 -8.77 23.91
N SER A 74 -16.98 -9.25 22.90
CA SER A 74 -18.21 -10.03 23.10
C SER A 74 -17.99 -11.53 23.32
N HIS A 75 -16.74 -11.99 23.22
CA HIS A 75 -16.41 -13.42 23.31
C HIS A 75 -16.47 -13.91 24.76
N SER A 76 -16.91 -15.15 24.98
CA SER A 76 -17.00 -15.78 26.31
C SER A 76 -15.65 -16.05 27.00
N ASP A 77 -14.53 -15.73 26.35
CA ASP A 77 -13.18 -15.90 26.89
C ASP A 77 -12.55 -14.52 27.04
N ASP A 78 -12.58 -14.00 28.27
CA ASP A 78 -12.06 -12.68 28.63
C ASP A 78 -10.54 -12.54 28.38
N THR A 79 -9.82 -13.65 28.23
CA THR A 79 -8.37 -13.63 27.97
C THR A 79 -8.02 -13.58 26.49
N LEU A 80 -8.98 -13.91 25.61
CA LEU A 80 -8.76 -14.04 24.18
C LEU A 80 -8.28 -12.71 23.57
N ARG A 81 -8.92 -11.59 23.93
CA ARG A 81 -8.55 -10.25 23.48
C ARG A 81 -7.08 -9.94 23.76
N LYS A 82 -6.63 -10.16 25.00
CA LYS A 82 -5.23 -9.90 25.42
C LYS A 82 -4.24 -10.79 24.68
N ARG A 83 -4.56 -12.07 24.47
CA ARG A 83 -3.70 -13.01 23.72
C ARG A 83 -3.57 -12.61 22.25
N THR A 84 -4.65 -12.17 21.62
CA THR A 84 -4.65 -11.69 20.23
C THR A 84 -3.77 -10.45 20.07
N HIS A 85 -3.88 -9.46 20.95
CA HIS A 85 -2.99 -8.29 20.92
C HIS A 85 -1.51 -8.67 21.13
N ALA A 86 -1.21 -9.59 22.06
CA ALA A 86 0.15 -10.05 22.29
C ALA A 86 0.74 -10.78 21.06
N ALA A 87 -0.06 -11.61 20.38
CA ALA A 87 0.34 -12.27 19.14
C ALA A 87 0.55 -11.26 17.99
N TYR A 88 -0.32 -10.26 17.87
CA TYR A 88 -0.17 -9.17 16.91
C TYR A 88 1.15 -8.41 17.10
N HIS A 89 1.46 -7.99 18.34
CA HIS A 89 2.73 -7.32 18.64
C HIS A 89 3.95 -8.18 18.31
N ARG A 90 3.94 -9.48 18.65
CA ARG A 90 5.04 -10.40 18.29
C ARG A 90 5.23 -10.47 16.77
N ARG A 91 4.14 -10.49 16.01
CA ARG A 91 4.20 -10.57 14.55
C ARG A 91 4.68 -9.27 13.91
N LEU A 92 4.31 -8.11 14.47
CA LEU A 92 4.87 -6.82 14.05
C LEU A 92 6.39 -6.75 14.28
N ALA A 93 6.87 -7.25 15.42
CA ALA A 93 8.29 -7.29 15.72
C ALA A 93 9.05 -8.23 14.76
N GLN A 94 8.49 -9.42 14.47
CA GLN A 94 9.06 -10.37 13.50
C GLN A 94 9.16 -9.79 12.08
N LEU A 95 8.22 -8.94 11.69
CA LEU A 95 8.19 -8.29 10.38
C LEU A 95 8.98 -6.96 10.35
N GLY A 96 9.58 -6.54 11.47
CA GLY A 96 10.40 -5.34 11.55
C GLY A 96 9.60 -4.02 11.58
N PHE A 97 8.29 -4.08 11.80
CA PHE A 97 7.45 -2.88 11.88
C PHE A 97 7.55 -2.15 13.23
N ILE A 98 7.98 -2.85 14.28
CA ILE A 98 8.26 -2.29 15.59
C ILE A 98 9.60 -2.84 16.12
N PRO A 99 10.35 -2.07 16.93
CA PRO A 99 11.55 -2.59 17.55
C PRO A 99 11.23 -3.81 18.42
N SER A 100 12.00 -4.88 18.26
CA SER A 100 11.97 -6.00 19.19
C SER A 100 12.34 -5.48 20.57
N ARG A 101 11.47 -5.73 21.56
CA ARG A 101 11.56 -5.25 22.94
C ARG A 101 12.89 -5.56 23.65
N GLU A 102 13.73 -6.41 23.06
CA GLU A 102 15.10 -6.71 23.50
C GLU A 102 16.07 -5.52 23.33
N LYS A 103 15.74 -4.50 22.52
CA LYS A 103 16.63 -3.33 22.32
C LYS A 103 16.44 -2.17 23.31
N GLU A 104 15.42 -2.20 24.15
CA GLU A 104 15.16 -1.11 25.12
C GLU A 104 15.93 -1.27 26.44
N THR A 105 16.47 -2.45 26.75
CA THR A 105 17.23 -2.69 28.00
C THR A 105 18.74 -2.46 27.89
N SER A 106 19.23 -1.93 26.77
CA SER A 106 20.68 -1.72 26.53
C SER A 106 21.08 -0.24 26.47
N ASN A 107 20.21 0.68 26.91
CA ASN A 107 20.51 2.11 26.88
C ASN A 107 20.12 2.81 28.19
N GLU A 108 20.48 2.19 29.31
CA GLU A 108 20.59 2.84 30.63
C GLU A 108 21.79 2.20 31.36
N GLU A 109 23.01 2.52 30.92
CA GLU A 109 24.25 2.45 31.72
C GLU A 109 25.21 3.58 31.29
#